data_AF-A0A1I7LCB8-F1
#
_entry.id   AF-A0A1I7LCB8-F1
#
_cell.length_a   1.000
_cell.length_b   1.000
_cell.length_c   1.000
_cell.angle_alpha   90.00
_cell.angle_beta   90.00
_cell.angle_gamma   90.00
#
_symmetry.space_group_name_H-M   'P 1'
#
loop_
_entity.id
_entity.type
_entity.pdbx_description
1 polymer ?
#
loop_
_entity_poly.entity_id
_entity_poly.type
_entity_poly.pdbx_seq_one_letter_code
_entity_poly.pdbx_strand_id
1 'polypeptide(L)'
;MRFVRHLSSPALDATWRCGLGALLALGLILGSRPAAARLVQADLARVAVTPPPGARVPLDLAVTDARTGQPTTLGKALDGRAALLLPVDYTCGNVCDPMVSMSVEALAATGLPRDDYGLVLVGIDPRDDPAAARRMLADTLGDRDASARPRALIASDTALSRLTGALGYQAVYDAGTDSFAHPAAAILLAADGRVARVLSPLALTGRDLRLALTEAGEGRVGSLADRLTLLCYGYDAARGLYTPLIQRILTGAGIVTILAIALLIAALTRLTHRRQA
;
A
#
# COMPACT_ATOMS: atom_id res chain seq x y z
N MET A 1 -17.97 -79.55 -20.66
CA MET A 1 -17.54 -78.21 -21.11
C MET A 1 -16.19 -77.90 -20.47
N ARG A 2 -15.12 -77.83 -21.28
CA ARG A 2 -13.73 -77.56 -20.89
C ARG A 2 -13.45 -76.08 -21.14
N PHE A 3 -12.90 -75.36 -20.16
CA PHE A 3 -12.22 -74.07 -20.38
C PHE A 3 -10.87 -74.11 -19.67
N VAL A 4 -9.79 -74.12 -20.46
CA VAL A 4 -8.41 -74.05 -19.97
C VAL A 4 -7.74 -72.80 -20.52
N ARG A 5 -7.12 -72.08 -19.58
CA ARG A 5 -6.12 -71.00 -19.63
C ARG A 5 -5.31 -70.83 -20.91
N HIS A 6 -5.05 -69.56 -21.27
CA HIS A 6 -3.69 -69.05 -21.53
C HIS A 6 -3.68 -67.51 -21.36
N LEU A 7 -3.09 -67.03 -20.26
CA LEU A 7 -2.64 -65.65 -20.10
C LEU A 7 -1.10 -65.68 -20.15
N SER A 8 -0.51 -65.05 -21.15
CA SER A 8 0.93 -64.79 -21.24
C SER A 8 1.12 -63.28 -21.14
N SER A 9 1.83 -62.85 -20.10
CA SER A 9 2.28 -61.47 -19.94
C SER A 9 3.67 -61.32 -20.56
N PRO A 10 3.92 -60.34 -21.45
CA PRO A 10 5.27 -60.04 -21.88
C PRO A 10 6.02 -59.32 -20.76
N ALA A 11 7.23 -59.81 -20.47
CA ALA A 11 8.20 -59.15 -19.61
C ALA A 11 8.60 -57.81 -20.23
N LEU A 12 8.42 -56.72 -19.48
CA LEU A 12 8.92 -55.41 -19.85
C LEU A 12 10.28 -55.21 -19.18
N ASP A 13 11.31 -55.15 -20.03
CA ASP A 13 12.72 -55.11 -19.66
C ASP A 13 13.09 -53.85 -18.89
N ALA A 14 13.85 -54.04 -17.81
CA ALA A 14 14.24 -53.01 -16.84
C ALA A 14 15.16 -51.89 -17.41
N THR A 15 15.64 -52.02 -18.65
CA THR A 15 16.55 -51.06 -19.30
C THR A 15 15.85 -49.80 -19.79
N TRP A 16 14.54 -49.83 -20.03
CA TRP A 16 13.81 -48.68 -20.57
C TRP A 16 13.50 -47.61 -19.51
N ARG A 17 13.55 -47.96 -18.23
CA ARG A 17 13.26 -47.05 -17.10
C ARG A 17 14.37 -46.03 -16.83
N CYS A 18 15.63 -46.33 -17.19
CA CYS A 18 16.75 -45.41 -16.96
C CYS A 18 16.87 -44.32 -18.06
N GLY A 19 16.53 -44.63 -19.31
CA GLY A 19 16.62 -43.67 -20.43
C GLY A 19 15.56 -42.56 -20.36
N LEU A 20 14.33 -42.89 -19.94
CA LEU A 20 13.26 -41.89 -19.80
C LEU A 20 13.51 -40.91 -18.64
N GLY A 21 14.11 -41.37 -17.54
CA GLY A 21 14.39 -40.52 -16.37
C GLY A 21 15.40 -39.41 -16.66
N ALA A 22 16.44 -39.70 -17.45
CA ALA A 22 17.48 -38.72 -17.79
C ALA A 22 16.98 -37.64 -18.77
N LEU A 23 16.10 -38.00 -19.72
CA LEU A 23 15.50 -37.05 -20.66
C LEU A 23 14.45 -36.13 -20.00
N LEU A 24 13.69 -36.65 -19.03
CA LEU A 24 12.74 -35.85 -18.23
C LEU A 24 13.45 -34.86 -17.31
N ALA A 25 14.59 -35.25 -16.71
CA ALA A 25 15.38 -34.35 -15.87
C ALA A 25 16.05 -33.22 -16.67
N LEU A 26 16.54 -33.49 -17.88
CA LEU A 26 17.15 -32.47 -18.75
C LEU A 26 16.10 -31.49 -19.33
N GLY A 27 14.89 -31.97 -19.62
CA GLY A 27 13.77 -31.12 -20.05
C GLY A 27 13.30 -30.13 -18.97
N LEU A 28 13.36 -30.51 -17.68
CA LEU A 28 13.03 -29.62 -16.57
C LEU A 28 14.07 -28.50 -16.38
N ILE A 29 15.35 -28.77 -16.66
CA ILE A 29 16.42 -27.78 -16.49
C ILE A 29 16.41 -26.76 -17.64
N LEU A 30 16.09 -27.17 -18.88
CA LEU A 30 15.99 -26.26 -20.04
C LEU A 30 14.65 -25.51 -20.15
N GLY A 31 13.61 -25.93 -19.42
CA GLY A 31 12.31 -25.23 -19.35
C GLY A 31 12.28 -24.02 -18.42
N SER A 32 13.36 -23.79 -17.66
CA SER A 32 13.51 -22.67 -16.73
C SER A 32 13.82 -21.37 -17.48
N ARG A 33 12.89 -20.92 -18.32
CA ARG A 33 12.92 -19.53 -18.77
C ARG A 33 12.80 -18.67 -17.51
N PRO A 34 13.73 -17.73 -17.21
CA PRO A 34 13.49 -16.77 -16.16
C PRO A 34 12.19 -16.07 -16.54
N ALA A 35 11.17 -16.21 -15.70
CA ALA A 35 9.94 -15.47 -15.86
C ALA A 35 10.32 -13.99 -15.97
N ALA A 36 9.80 -13.31 -16.99
CA ALA A 36 10.02 -11.89 -17.20
C ALA A 36 9.86 -11.15 -15.87
N ALA A 37 10.82 -10.27 -15.60
CA ALA A 37 11.05 -9.55 -14.35
C ALA A 37 9.77 -9.31 -13.54
N ARG A 38 9.54 -10.13 -12.51
CA ARG A 38 8.80 -9.71 -11.32
C ARG A 38 9.80 -8.99 -10.44
N LEU A 39 9.42 -7.83 -9.89
CA LEU A 39 10.23 -7.12 -8.90
C LEU A 39 10.74 -8.10 -7.83
N VAL A 40 12.06 -8.11 -7.61
CA VAL A 40 12.66 -8.93 -6.56
C VAL A 40 12.38 -8.25 -5.23
N GLN A 41 12.40 -8.99 -4.12
CA GLN A 41 12.20 -8.46 -2.76
C GLN A 41 13.02 -7.19 -2.47
N ALA A 42 14.23 -7.08 -3.05
CA ALA A 42 15.11 -5.92 -2.92
C ALA A 42 14.54 -4.65 -3.60
N ASP A 43 13.81 -4.80 -4.71
CA ASP A 43 13.18 -3.68 -5.40
C ASP A 43 11.97 -3.17 -4.61
N LEU A 44 11.18 -4.09 -4.02
CA LEU A 44 10.07 -3.75 -3.13
C LEU A 44 10.52 -3.06 -1.83
N ALA A 45 11.73 -3.35 -1.35
CA ALA A 45 12.28 -2.67 -0.17
C ALA A 45 12.50 -1.16 -0.39
N ARG A 46 12.62 -0.71 -1.65
CA ARG A 46 12.74 0.71 -2.02
C ARG A 46 11.39 1.42 -2.05
N VAL A 47 10.27 0.69 -2.13
CA VAL A 47 8.92 1.25 -2.11
C VAL A 47 8.66 1.84 -0.72
N ALA A 48 8.45 3.15 -0.66
CA ALA A 48 8.45 3.87 0.61
C ALA A 48 7.68 5.19 0.52
N VAL A 49 7.02 5.57 1.62
CA VAL A 49 6.60 6.95 1.85
C VAL A 49 7.16 7.38 3.20
N THR A 50 8.09 8.33 3.20
CA THR A 50 8.71 8.84 4.43
C THR A 50 8.93 10.34 4.30
N PRO A 51 7.87 11.13 4.51
CA PRO A 51 7.97 12.57 4.39
C PRO A 51 8.98 13.12 5.41
N PRO A 52 9.90 14.01 4.98
CA PRO A 52 10.79 14.69 5.91
C PRO A 52 10.01 15.54 6.93
N PRO A 53 10.62 15.89 8.08
CA PRO A 53 10.01 16.84 9.02
C PRO A 53 9.63 18.15 8.30
N GLY A 54 8.38 18.59 8.45
CA GLY A 54 7.90 19.81 7.79
C GLY A 54 7.70 19.67 6.28
N ALA A 55 7.65 18.44 5.74
CA ALA A 55 7.36 18.19 4.33
C ALA A 55 6.15 18.99 3.86
N ARG A 56 6.28 19.60 2.68
CA ARG A 56 5.26 20.41 2.04
C ARG A 56 5.24 20.10 0.56
N VAL A 57 4.03 19.92 0.00
CA VAL A 57 3.90 19.77 -1.45
C VAL A 57 4.21 21.10 -2.16
N PRO A 58 4.88 21.07 -3.32
CA PRO A 58 5.10 22.28 -4.12
C PRO A 58 3.75 22.79 -4.65
N LEU A 59 3.23 23.89 -4.08
CA LEU A 59 1.93 24.45 -4.48
C LEU A 59 1.95 25.05 -5.89
N ASP A 60 3.12 25.48 -6.34
CA ASP A 60 3.41 25.98 -7.70
C ASP A 60 3.53 24.86 -8.74
N LEU A 61 3.44 23.59 -8.32
CA LEU A 61 3.63 22.45 -9.20
C LEU A 61 2.62 22.44 -10.34
N ALA A 62 3.12 22.61 -11.57
CA ALA A 62 2.32 22.54 -12.77
C ALA A 62 1.84 21.11 -13.03
N VAL A 63 0.53 20.97 -13.22
CA VAL A 63 -0.18 19.70 -13.44
C VAL A 63 -1.34 19.95 -14.40
N THR A 64 -1.91 18.89 -14.97
CA THR A 64 -3.08 18.98 -15.84
C THR A 64 -4.29 18.41 -15.11
N ASP A 65 -5.40 19.15 -15.05
CA ASP A 65 -6.67 18.63 -14.50
C ASP A 65 -7.27 17.64 -15.51
N ALA A 66 -7.42 16.38 -15.10
CA ALA A 66 -7.84 15.30 -16.00
C ALA A 66 -9.30 15.43 -16.49
N ARG A 67 -10.15 16.16 -15.76
CA ARG A 67 -11.55 16.35 -16.13
C ARG A 67 -11.70 17.41 -17.22
N THR A 68 -10.92 18.48 -17.13
CA THR A 68 -10.98 19.62 -18.06
C THR A 68 -9.92 19.56 -19.17
N GLY A 69 -8.86 18.78 -18.97
CA GLY A 69 -7.67 18.76 -19.83
C GLY A 69 -6.82 20.04 -19.74
N GLN A 70 -7.11 20.94 -18.80
CA GLN A 70 -6.47 22.25 -18.72
C GLN A 70 -5.26 22.24 -17.77
N PRO A 71 -4.20 23.02 -18.09
CA PRO A 71 -3.11 23.26 -17.16
C PRO A 71 -3.61 23.96 -15.88
N THR A 72 -3.11 23.51 -14.75
CA THR A 72 -3.37 24.08 -13.42
C THR A 72 -2.14 23.91 -12.53
N THR A 73 -2.30 24.21 -11.24
CA THR A 73 -1.27 24.01 -10.23
C THR A 73 -1.81 23.18 -9.08
N LEU A 74 -0.94 22.44 -8.37
CA LEU A 74 -1.35 21.68 -7.20
C LEU A 74 -2.03 22.55 -6.13
N GLY A 75 -1.54 23.77 -5.89
CA GLY A 75 -2.17 24.71 -4.95
C GLY A 75 -3.61 25.10 -5.33
N LYS A 76 -3.87 25.32 -6.62
CA LYS A 76 -5.25 25.54 -7.13
C LYS A 76 -6.13 24.30 -6.99
N ALA A 77 -5.57 23.10 -7.11
CA ALA A 77 -6.32 21.86 -6.92
C ALA A 77 -6.70 21.63 -5.44
N LEU A 78 -5.86 22.09 -4.50
CA LEU A 78 -6.14 22.06 -3.06
C LEU A 78 -7.15 23.14 -2.61
N ASP A 79 -7.27 24.23 -3.37
CA ASP A 79 -8.21 25.33 -3.12
C ASP A 79 -8.09 25.95 -1.70
N GLY A 80 -6.90 25.89 -1.10
CA GLY A 80 -6.65 26.41 0.25
C GLY A 80 -7.35 25.61 1.35
N ARG A 81 -7.69 24.34 1.11
CA ARG A 81 -8.38 23.47 2.07
C ARG A 81 -7.47 22.32 2.52
N ALA A 82 -7.76 21.74 3.68
CA ALA A 82 -7.16 20.46 4.04
C ALA A 82 -7.59 19.41 3.02
N ALA A 83 -6.66 18.55 2.59
CA ALA A 83 -6.93 17.62 1.51
C ALA A 83 -6.32 16.24 1.74
N LEU A 84 -7.02 15.22 1.27
CA LEU A 84 -6.49 13.88 1.12
C LEU A 84 -5.85 13.77 -0.27
N LEU A 85 -4.52 13.65 -0.31
CA LEU A 85 -3.76 13.41 -1.53
C LEU A 85 -3.48 11.90 -1.67
N LEU A 86 -3.91 11.33 -2.80
CA LEU A 86 -3.69 9.94 -3.17
C LEU A 86 -2.76 9.88 -4.40
N PRO A 87 -1.52 9.40 -4.26
CA PRO A 87 -0.70 9.03 -5.39
C PRO A 87 -1.27 7.75 -6.02
N VAL A 88 -1.62 7.79 -7.30
CA VAL A 88 -2.28 6.69 -8.04
C VAL A 88 -1.61 6.48 -9.39
N ASP A 89 -1.58 5.25 -9.88
CA ASP A 89 -1.30 4.93 -11.27
C ASP A 89 -2.66 4.72 -11.96
N TYR A 90 -3.05 5.61 -12.87
CA TYR A 90 -4.41 5.59 -13.44
C TYR A 90 -4.64 4.41 -14.39
N THR A 91 -3.60 3.67 -14.75
CA THR A 91 -3.67 2.45 -15.56
C THR A 91 -3.54 1.17 -14.73
N CYS A 92 -3.37 1.30 -13.40
CA CYS A 92 -3.27 0.16 -12.49
C CYS A 92 -4.62 -0.56 -12.33
N GLY A 93 -4.76 -1.74 -12.93
CA GLY A 93 -5.97 -2.57 -12.81
C GLY A 93 -6.05 -3.47 -11.58
N ASN A 94 -5.34 -3.15 -10.49
CA ASN A 94 -5.24 -4.03 -9.31
C ASN A 94 -5.58 -3.31 -7.98
N VAL A 95 -4.63 -2.56 -7.41
CA VAL A 95 -4.71 -2.06 -6.02
C VAL A 95 -5.16 -0.60 -5.94
N CYS A 96 -5.03 0.17 -7.01
CA CYS A 96 -5.41 1.59 -7.03
C CYS A 96 -6.93 1.80 -6.91
N ASP A 97 -7.73 0.98 -7.61
CA ASP A 97 -9.19 1.08 -7.57
C ASP A 97 -9.77 0.89 -6.16
N PRO A 98 -9.48 -0.20 -5.42
CA PRO A 98 -9.98 -0.35 -4.05
C PRO A 98 -9.45 0.76 -3.13
N MET A 99 -8.21 1.21 -3.31
CA MET A 99 -7.63 2.31 -2.54
C MET A 99 -8.43 3.62 -2.69
N VAL A 100 -8.80 3.97 -3.92
CA VAL A 100 -9.60 5.16 -4.22
C VAL A 100 -11.02 5.00 -3.67
N SER A 101 -11.66 3.85 -3.91
CA SER A 101 -13.02 3.55 -3.43
C SER A 101 -13.13 3.63 -1.91
N MET A 102 -12.21 2.99 -1.18
CA MET A 102 -12.20 2.99 0.30
C MET A 102 -11.93 4.37 0.87
N SER A 103 -11.08 5.18 0.22
CA SER A 103 -10.82 6.56 0.64
C SER A 103 -12.07 7.42 0.49
N VAL A 104 -12.81 7.28 -0.61
CA VAL A 104 -14.09 7.98 -0.82
C VAL A 104 -15.14 7.56 0.21
N GLU A 105 -15.23 6.26 0.51
CA GLU A 105 -16.14 5.74 1.54
C GLU A 105 -15.80 6.26 2.94
N ALA A 106 -14.52 6.26 3.30
CA ALA A 106 -14.05 6.81 4.56
C ALA A 106 -14.33 8.32 4.67
N LEU A 107 -14.13 9.07 3.58
CA LEU A 107 -14.48 10.50 3.50
C LEU A 107 -15.97 10.74 3.70
N ALA A 108 -16.83 9.96 3.03
CA ALA A 108 -18.28 10.05 3.21
C ALA A 108 -18.69 9.73 4.66
N ALA A 109 -18.05 8.74 5.28
CA ALA A 109 -18.30 8.36 6.67
C ALA A 109 -17.84 9.41 7.72
N THR A 110 -17.06 10.43 7.33
CA THR A 110 -16.70 11.52 8.24
C THR A 110 -17.93 12.36 8.66
N GLY A 111 -18.93 12.45 7.79
CA GLY A 111 -20.06 13.37 7.94
C GLY A 111 -19.69 14.86 7.85
N LEU A 112 -18.46 15.19 7.43
CA LEU A 112 -18.07 16.57 7.16
C LEU A 112 -18.74 17.06 5.86
N PRO A 113 -19.12 18.35 5.77
CA PRO A 113 -19.48 18.95 4.50
C PRO A 113 -18.37 18.72 3.49
N ARG A 114 -18.72 18.27 2.27
CA ARG A 114 -17.74 18.00 1.22
C ARG A 114 -16.89 19.22 0.84
N ASP A 115 -17.37 20.42 1.14
CA ASP A 115 -16.67 21.66 0.84
C ASP A 115 -15.63 22.02 1.91
N ASP A 116 -15.55 21.27 3.02
CA ASP A 116 -14.57 21.51 4.08
C ASP A 116 -13.25 20.77 3.82
N TYR A 117 -13.20 19.87 2.83
CA TYR A 117 -12.01 19.10 2.48
C TYR A 117 -11.83 18.90 0.98
N GLY A 118 -10.58 18.69 0.56
CA GLY A 118 -10.21 18.28 -0.80
C GLY A 118 -9.95 16.78 -0.92
N LEU A 119 -10.26 16.21 -2.07
CA LEU A 119 -9.78 14.89 -2.50
C LEU A 119 -8.98 15.08 -3.79
N VAL A 120 -7.67 14.84 -3.73
CA VAL A 120 -6.75 15.06 -4.84
C VAL A 120 -6.07 13.75 -5.19
N LEU A 121 -6.20 13.32 -6.44
CA LEU A 121 -5.48 12.16 -6.98
C LEU A 121 -4.37 12.70 -7.88
N VAL A 122 -3.16 12.18 -7.73
CA VAL A 122 -2.02 12.54 -8.59
C VAL A 122 -1.48 11.30 -9.26
N GLY A 123 -1.43 11.32 -10.59
CA GLY A 123 -0.79 10.29 -11.42
C GLY A 123 0.70 10.14 -11.09
N ILE A 124 1.12 8.93 -10.75
CA ILE A 124 2.52 8.58 -10.50
C ILE A 124 3.20 7.95 -11.72
N ASP A 125 2.46 7.65 -12.78
CA ASP A 125 3.04 7.27 -14.06
C ASP A 125 3.13 8.52 -14.95
N PRO A 126 4.33 8.95 -15.38
CA PRO A 126 4.48 10.05 -16.34
C PRO A 126 3.77 9.80 -17.69
N ARG A 127 3.36 8.56 -17.96
CA ARG A 127 2.64 8.14 -19.16
C ARG A 127 1.12 8.20 -18.97
N ASP A 128 0.63 8.46 -17.76
CA ASP A 128 -0.79 8.66 -17.49
C ASP A 128 -1.33 9.84 -18.31
N ASP A 129 -2.57 9.69 -18.78
CA ASP A 129 -3.27 10.71 -19.53
C ASP A 129 -4.65 11.05 -18.91
N PRO A 130 -5.26 12.19 -19.29
CA PRO A 130 -6.59 12.57 -18.82
C PRO A 130 -7.69 11.54 -19.13
N ALA A 131 -7.52 10.68 -20.14
CA ALA A 131 -8.51 9.66 -20.48
C ALA A 131 -8.42 8.45 -19.55
N ALA A 132 -7.21 8.02 -19.17
CA ALA A 132 -6.98 6.98 -18.18
C ALA A 132 -7.56 7.36 -16.83
N ALA A 133 -7.26 8.58 -16.35
CA ALA A 133 -7.79 9.07 -15.08
C ALA A 133 -9.34 9.11 -15.05
N ARG A 134 -9.98 9.58 -16.13
CA ARG A 134 -11.44 9.59 -16.23
C ARG A 134 -12.04 8.19 -16.26
N ARG A 135 -11.39 7.24 -16.95
CA ARG A 135 -11.81 5.84 -16.99
C ARG A 135 -11.75 5.21 -15.60
N MET A 136 -10.61 5.31 -14.91
CA MET A 136 -10.45 4.80 -13.54
C MET A 136 -11.54 5.34 -12.61
N LEU A 137 -11.78 6.67 -12.63
CA LEU A 137 -12.79 7.28 -11.77
C LEU A 137 -14.21 6.77 -12.09
N ALA A 138 -14.56 6.66 -13.37
CA ALA A 138 -15.86 6.14 -13.79
C ALA A 138 -16.04 4.69 -13.35
N ASP A 139 -15.04 3.83 -13.57
CA ASP A 139 -15.09 2.41 -13.25
C ASP A 139 -15.08 2.15 -11.73
N THR A 140 -14.32 2.93 -10.98
CA THR A 140 -14.13 2.76 -9.53
C THR A 140 -15.25 3.39 -8.71
N LEU A 141 -15.66 4.61 -9.05
CA LEU A 141 -16.59 5.40 -8.23
C LEU A 141 -18.02 5.35 -8.73
N GLY A 142 -18.24 5.22 -10.04
CA GLY A 142 -19.57 5.33 -10.65
C GLY A 142 -20.26 6.61 -10.20
N ASP A 143 -21.49 6.49 -9.72
CA ASP A 143 -22.30 7.63 -9.24
C ASP A 143 -21.66 8.39 -8.06
N ARG A 144 -20.74 7.75 -7.31
CA ARG A 144 -20.03 8.39 -6.20
C ARG A 144 -19.03 9.45 -6.67
N ASP A 145 -18.63 9.47 -7.94
CA ASP A 145 -17.73 10.49 -8.49
C ASP A 145 -18.36 11.90 -8.35
N ALA A 146 -19.66 12.01 -8.59
CA ALA A 146 -20.38 13.29 -8.52
C ALA A 146 -20.45 13.87 -7.09
N SER A 147 -20.54 13.00 -6.08
CA SER A 147 -20.58 13.39 -4.67
C SER A 147 -19.17 13.63 -4.10
N ALA A 148 -18.21 12.76 -4.42
CA ALA A 148 -16.82 12.84 -3.95
C ALA A 148 -15.99 13.94 -4.64
N ARG A 149 -16.31 14.25 -5.90
CA ARG A 149 -15.65 15.28 -6.74
C ARG A 149 -14.11 15.25 -6.70
N PRO A 150 -13.47 14.08 -6.86
CA PRO A 150 -12.02 14.00 -6.88
C PRO A 150 -11.41 14.95 -7.92
N ARG A 151 -10.30 15.60 -7.54
CA ARG A 151 -9.41 16.32 -8.47
C ARG A 151 -8.34 15.35 -8.95
N ALA A 152 -8.55 14.73 -10.10
CA ALA A 152 -7.54 13.90 -10.75
C ALA A 152 -6.56 14.78 -11.54
N LEU A 153 -5.27 14.61 -11.27
CA LEU A 153 -4.18 15.44 -11.79
C LEU A 153 -3.16 14.57 -12.52
N ILE A 154 -2.77 15.00 -13.71
CA ILE A 154 -1.68 14.42 -14.48
C ILE A 154 -0.42 15.25 -14.25
N ALA A 155 0.68 14.59 -13.90
CA ALA A 155 1.98 15.23 -13.67
C ALA A 155 2.98 14.78 -14.73
N SER A 156 3.81 15.69 -15.23
CA SER A 156 4.97 15.33 -16.03
C SER A 156 6.06 14.68 -15.16
N ASP A 157 7.01 13.99 -15.78
CA ASP A 157 8.14 13.37 -15.07
C ASP A 157 8.90 14.36 -14.16
N THR A 158 9.13 15.59 -14.65
CA THR A 158 9.76 16.66 -13.87
C THR A 158 8.91 17.11 -12.68
N ALA A 159 7.59 17.17 -12.86
CA ALA A 159 6.68 17.57 -11.80
C ALA A 159 6.57 16.46 -10.74
N LEU A 160 6.46 15.21 -11.20
CA LEU A 160 6.41 14.04 -10.34
C LEU A 160 7.69 13.93 -9.50
N SER A 161 8.87 14.09 -10.09
CA SER A 161 10.16 14.08 -9.37
C SER A 161 10.22 15.14 -8.26
N ARG A 162 9.71 16.34 -8.50
CA ARG A 162 9.63 17.40 -7.48
C ARG A 162 8.66 17.02 -6.34
N LEU A 163 7.50 16.49 -6.70
CA LEU A 163 6.47 16.09 -5.74
C LEU A 163 6.92 14.93 -4.86
N THR A 164 7.41 13.85 -5.49
CA THR A 164 7.85 12.63 -4.79
C THR A 164 9.07 12.91 -3.93
N GLY A 165 10.01 13.74 -4.39
CA GLY A 165 11.14 14.22 -3.60
C GLY A 165 10.70 14.99 -2.35
N ALA A 166 9.74 15.91 -2.47
CA ALA A 166 9.22 16.68 -1.35
C ALA A 166 8.47 15.81 -0.31
N LEU A 167 7.84 14.73 -0.77
CA LEU A 167 7.07 13.80 0.05
C LEU A 167 7.88 12.60 0.56
N GLY A 168 9.14 12.44 0.13
CA GLY A 168 9.92 11.23 0.38
C GLY A 168 9.19 9.98 -0.14
N TYR A 169 8.50 10.10 -1.27
CA TYR A 169 7.72 9.04 -1.91
C TYR A 169 8.59 8.32 -2.93
N GLN A 170 8.67 7.00 -2.84
CA GLN A 170 9.47 6.16 -3.71
C GLN A 170 8.57 5.08 -4.31
N ALA A 171 8.42 5.13 -5.63
CA ALA A 171 7.78 4.12 -6.45
C ALA A 171 8.82 3.50 -7.40
N VAL A 172 8.60 2.25 -7.79
CA VAL A 172 9.49 1.49 -8.66
C VAL A 172 8.66 0.95 -9.81
N TYR A 173 9.10 1.21 -11.04
CA TYR A 173 8.44 0.67 -12.23
C TYR A 173 8.68 -0.85 -12.34
N ASP A 174 7.60 -1.61 -12.54
CA ASP A 174 7.60 -3.04 -12.84
C ASP A 174 7.32 -3.25 -14.33
N ALA A 175 8.37 -3.59 -15.08
CA ALA A 175 8.27 -3.87 -16.52
C ALA A 175 7.49 -5.16 -16.84
N GLY A 176 7.31 -6.06 -15.86
CA GLY A 176 6.57 -7.31 -16.03
C GLY A 176 5.05 -7.10 -16.02
N THR A 177 4.57 -6.10 -15.26
CA THR A 177 3.15 -5.73 -15.18
C THR A 177 2.82 -4.40 -15.86
N ASP A 178 3.83 -3.73 -16.44
CA ASP A 178 3.75 -2.37 -17.00
C ASP A 178 3.06 -1.38 -16.06
N SER A 179 3.43 -1.43 -14.77
CA SER A 179 2.82 -0.61 -13.73
C SER A 179 3.84 -0.23 -12.68
N PHE A 180 3.49 0.71 -11.80
CA PHE A 180 4.35 1.11 -10.71
C PHE A 180 4.04 0.34 -9.42
N ALA A 181 5.06 -0.29 -8.83
CA ALA A 181 5.01 -0.69 -7.43
C ALA A 181 5.22 0.54 -6.55
N HIS A 182 4.20 0.90 -5.80
CA HIS A 182 4.18 2.14 -5.03
C HIS A 182 3.52 1.91 -3.65
N PRO A 183 3.85 2.70 -2.62
CA PRO A 183 3.20 2.55 -1.33
C PRO A 183 1.73 2.99 -1.44
N ALA A 184 0.84 2.21 -0.85
CA ALA A 184 -0.56 2.59 -0.66
C ALA A 184 -0.62 3.64 0.46
N ALA A 185 -0.60 4.92 0.08
CA ALA A 185 -0.48 6.03 1.02
C ALA A 185 -1.58 7.07 0.78
N ALA A 186 -2.36 7.35 1.82
CA ALA A 186 -3.26 8.50 1.86
C ALA A 186 -2.57 9.63 2.62
N ILE A 187 -2.12 10.65 1.89
CA ILE A 187 -1.32 11.74 2.45
C ILE A 187 -2.25 12.89 2.78
N LEU A 188 -2.44 13.13 4.07
CA LEU A 188 -3.25 14.23 4.55
C LEU A 188 -2.44 15.52 4.55
N LEU A 189 -2.95 16.53 3.85
CA LEU A 189 -2.34 17.83 3.71
C LEU A 189 -3.15 18.88 4.48
N ALA A 190 -2.46 19.80 5.14
CA ALA A 190 -3.04 21.06 5.58
C ALA A 190 -3.33 21.98 4.39
N ALA A 191 -4.13 23.02 4.63
CA ALA A 191 -4.49 24.04 3.61
C ALA A 191 -3.30 24.67 2.88
N ASP A 192 -2.15 24.77 3.55
CA ASP A 192 -0.93 25.34 2.99
C ASP A 192 -0.01 24.29 2.33
N GLY A 193 -0.49 23.05 2.18
CA GLY A 193 0.22 21.95 1.54
C GLY A 193 1.22 21.22 2.43
N ARG A 194 1.33 21.55 3.73
CA ARG A 194 2.17 20.77 4.65
C ARG A 194 1.56 19.39 4.91
N VAL A 195 2.41 18.36 4.99
CA VAL A 195 1.98 16.99 5.29
C VAL A 195 1.62 16.89 6.77
N ALA A 196 0.32 16.80 7.06
CA ALA A 196 -0.20 16.60 8.40
C ALA A 196 0.03 15.17 8.89
N ARG A 197 -0.40 14.18 8.10
CA ARG A 197 -0.28 12.74 8.39
C ARG A 197 -0.16 11.92 7.12
N VAL A 198 0.45 10.75 7.22
CA VAL A 198 0.39 9.70 6.19
C VAL A 198 -0.40 8.55 6.78
N LEU A 199 -1.48 8.17 6.10
CA LEU A 199 -2.41 7.15 6.54
C LEU A 199 -2.40 5.98 5.55
N SER A 200 -2.76 4.80 6.01
CA SER A 200 -3.02 3.66 5.12
C SER A 200 -4.44 3.78 4.58
N PRO A 201 -4.65 3.92 3.26
CA PRO A 201 -5.99 4.01 2.66
C PRO A 201 -6.88 2.80 2.98
N LEU A 202 -6.26 1.63 3.16
CA LEU A 202 -6.94 0.36 3.43
C LEU A 202 -7.44 0.24 4.88
N ALA A 203 -7.01 1.13 5.77
CA ALA A 203 -7.37 1.14 7.19
C ALA A 203 -8.02 2.47 7.61
N LEU A 204 -8.47 3.29 6.66
CA LEU A 204 -9.13 4.56 6.95
C LEU A 204 -10.51 4.33 7.57
N THR A 205 -10.76 4.95 8.71
CA THR A 205 -12.10 5.05 9.30
C THR A 205 -12.60 6.50 9.21
N GLY A 206 -13.91 6.69 9.05
CA GLY A 206 -14.49 8.04 8.99
C GLY A 206 -14.25 8.86 10.26
N ARG A 207 -14.17 8.20 11.43
CA ARG A 207 -13.89 8.87 12.71
C ARG A 207 -12.47 9.44 12.74
N ASP A 208 -11.48 8.62 12.39
CA ASP A 208 -10.08 9.03 12.42
C ASP A 208 -9.81 10.10 11.36
N LEU A 209 -10.40 9.93 10.17
CA LEU A 209 -10.26 10.87 9.07
C LEU A 209 -10.94 12.21 9.36
N ARG A 210 -12.11 12.21 10.03
CA ARG A 210 -12.77 13.44 10.47
C ARG A 210 -11.88 14.25 11.40
N LEU A 211 -11.39 13.63 12.47
CA LEU A 211 -10.47 14.29 13.39
C LEU A 211 -9.24 14.81 12.63
N ALA A 212 -8.70 13.98 11.74
CA ALA A 212 -7.49 14.33 11.05
C ALA A 212 -7.66 15.53 10.12
N LEU A 213 -8.76 15.58 9.36
CA LEU A 213 -9.11 16.69 8.48
C LEU A 213 -9.39 17.97 9.25
N THR A 214 -10.10 17.90 10.38
CA THR A 214 -10.35 19.07 11.23
C THR A 214 -9.04 19.66 11.76
N GLU A 215 -8.13 18.82 12.27
CA GLU A 215 -6.82 19.27 12.74
C GLU A 215 -5.96 19.88 11.62
N ALA A 216 -5.95 19.23 10.45
CA ALA A 216 -5.23 19.74 9.27
C ALA A 216 -5.82 21.07 8.76
N GLY A 217 -7.14 21.26 8.85
CA GLY A 217 -7.84 22.49 8.51
C GLY A 217 -7.51 23.65 9.46
N GLU A 218 -7.32 23.35 10.76
CA GLU A 218 -6.80 24.31 11.74
C GLU A 218 -5.29 24.57 11.59
N GLY A 219 -4.63 23.94 10.63
CA GLY A 219 -3.19 24.08 10.40
C GLY A 219 -2.32 23.31 11.39
N ARG A 220 -2.91 22.41 12.20
CA ARG A 220 -2.16 21.51 13.07
C ARG A 220 -1.53 20.42 12.22
N VAL A 221 -0.21 20.48 12.11
CA VAL A 221 0.62 19.54 11.38
C VAL A 221 1.38 18.70 12.40
N GLY A 222 1.37 17.38 12.25
CA GLY A 222 1.64 16.44 13.34
C GLY A 222 2.88 16.72 14.20
N SER A 223 2.74 16.50 15.51
CA SER A 223 3.80 16.62 16.51
C SER A 223 4.60 15.32 16.68
N LEU A 224 5.63 15.32 17.53
CA LEU A 224 6.43 14.13 17.87
C LEU A 224 5.58 12.91 18.30
N ALA A 225 4.38 13.15 18.84
CA ALA A 225 3.43 12.11 19.24
C ALA A 225 2.79 11.39 18.04
N ASP A 226 2.54 12.09 16.92
CA ASP A 226 2.01 11.46 15.70
C ASP A 226 3.03 10.50 15.08
N ARG A 227 4.33 10.70 15.32
CA ARG A 227 5.39 9.76 14.91
C ARG A 227 5.37 8.44 15.68
N LEU A 228 4.93 8.46 16.95
CA LEU A 228 4.72 7.25 17.75
C LEU A 228 3.48 6.50 17.29
N THR A 229 2.41 7.22 16.92
CA THR A 229 1.19 6.64 16.35
C THR A 229 1.42 6.04 14.96
N LEU A 230 2.25 6.68 14.11
CA LEU A 230 2.73 6.13 12.84
C LEU A 230 3.52 4.81 13.00
N LEU A 231 4.18 4.63 14.15
CA LEU A 231 4.84 3.36 14.49
C LEU A 231 3.80 2.25 14.78
N CYS A 232 2.66 2.59 15.39
CA CYS A 232 1.61 1.61 15.72
C CYS A 232 0.68 1.31 14.53
N TYR A 233 0.46 2.27 13.62
CA TYR A 233 -0.35 2.11 12.40
C TYR A 233 0.44 1.63 11.18
N GLY A 234 1.68 1.18 11.37
CA GLY A 234 2.59 0.71 10.31
C GLY A 234 2.13 -0.54 9.59
N TYR A 235 1.00 -0.47 8.87
CA TYR A 235 0.60 -1.40 7.84
C TYR A 235 1.14 -0.88 6.50
N ASP A 236 2.39 -1.25 6.21
CA ASP A 236 2.99 -1.05 4.89
C ASP A 236 2.87 -2.36 4.11
N ALA A 237 1.84 -2.46 3.27
CA ALA A 237 1.59 -3.64 2.45
C ALA A 237 2.74 -3.93 1.46
N ALA A 238 3.56 -2.92 1.10
CA ALA A 238 4.69 -3.11 0.20
C ALA A 238 5.89 -3.79 0.90
N ARG A 239 6.03 -3.62 2.22
CA ARG A 239 7.12 -4.22 3.00
C ARG A 239 6.78 -5.55 3.65
N GLY A 240 5.50 -5.94 3.65
CA GLY A 240 5.04 -7.22 4.19
C GLY A 240 5.32 -7.34 5.68
N LEU A 241 4.29 -7.08 6.49
CA LEU A 241 4.30 -7.20 7.95
C LEU A 241 5.24 -6.19 8.65
N TYR A 242 4.75 -5.71 9.79
CA TYR A 242 5.39 -4.78 10.74
C TYR A 242 6.90 -4.54 10.54
N THR A 243 7.30 -3.26 10.45
CA THR A 243 8.72 -2.89 10.33
C THR A 243 9.59 -3.69 11.33
N PRO A 244 10.81 -4.11 10.95
CA PRO A 244 11.65 -4.97 11.79
C PRO A 244 11.96 -4.36 13.17
N LEU A 245 11.85 -3.03 13.30
CA LEU A 245 11.91 -2.33 14.59
C LEU A 245 10.69 -2.63 15.46
N ILE A 246 9.47 -2.53 14.92
CA ILE A 246 8.22 -2.87 15.62
C ILE A 246 8.22 -4.34 16.01
N GLN A 247 8.66 -5.24 15.12
CA GLN A 247 8.74 -6.67 15.43
C GLN A 247 9.66 -6.94 16.62
N ARG A 248 10.81 -6.28 16.69
CA ARG A 248 11.75 -6.37 17.83
C ARG A 248 11.14 -5.82 19.11
N ILE A 249 10.44 -4.68 19.04
CA ILE A 249 9.77 -4.07 20.20
C ILE A 249 8.65 -4.98 20.72
N LEU A 250 7.78 -5.48 19.85
CA LEU A 250 6.69 -6.38 20.20
C LEU A 250 7.20 -7.72 20.75
N THR A 251 8.26 -8.27 20.17
CA THR A 251 8.91 -9.49 20.66
C THR A 251 9.51 -9.26 22.06
N GLY A 252 10.18 -8.13 22.27
CA GLY A 252 10.69 -7.74 23.59
C GLY A 252 9.59 -7.60 24.63
N ALA A 253 8.51 -6.88 24.29
CA ALA A 253 7.34 -6.71 25.17
C ALA A 253 6.66 -8.04 25.49
N GLY A 254 6.55 -8.94 24.52
CA GLY A 254 6.03 -10.29 24.69
C GLY A 254 6.88 -11.11 25.66
N ILE A 255 8.21 -11.11 25.51
CA ILE A 255 9.14 -11.80 26.41
C ILE A 255 9.01 -11.28 27.85
N VAL A 256 8.99 -9.95 28.03
CA VAL A 256 8.83 -9.34 29.36
C VAL A 256 7.51 -9.74 30.01
N THR A 257 6.41 -9.77 29.25
CA THR A 257 5.10 -10.17 29.74
C THR A 257 5.09 -11.63 30.20
N ILE A 258 5.68 -12.54 29.40
CA ILE A 258 5.80 -13.96 29.75
C ILE A 258 6.63 -14.14 31.03
N LEU A 259 7.76 -13.44 31.15
CA LEU A 259 8.61 -13.50 32.33
C LEU A 259 7.90 -12.97 33.57
N ALA A 260 7.14 -11.88 33.45
CA ALA A 260 6.36 -11.31 34.54
C ALA A 260 5.29 -12.29 35.04
N ILE A 261 4.57 -12.95 34.11
CA ILE A 261 3.57 -13.97 34.44
C ILE A 261 4.25 -15.18 35.11
N ALA A 262 5.38 -15.66 34.59
CA ALA A 262 6.11 -16.79 35.16
C ALA A 262 6.62 -16.49 36.59
N LEU A 263 7.17 -15.29 36.82
CA LEU A 263 7.59 -14.81 38.13
C LEU A 263 6.42 -14.70 39.10
N LEU A 264 5.27 -14.18 38.64
CA LEU A 264 4.06 -14.08 39.46
C LEU A 264 3.57 -15.47 39.89
N ILE A 265 3.50 -16.43 38.97
CA ILE A 265 3.11 -17.82 39.28
C ILE A 265 4.11 -18.46 40.26
N ALA A 266 5.41 -18.27 40.05
CA ALA A 266 6.44 -18.79 40.95
C ALA A 266 6.36 -18.16 42.36
N ALA A 267 6.06 -16.86 42.46
CA ALA A 267 5.88 -16.19 43.73
C ALA A 267 4.64 -16.70 44.46
N LEU A 268 3.51 -16.84 43.77
CA LEU A 268 2.26 -17.35 44.35
C LEU A 268 2.41 -18.79 44.84
N THR A 269 3.01 -19.67 44.04
CA THR A 269 3.27 -21.08 44.42
C THR A 269 4.22 -21.23 45.61
N ARG A 270 5.25 -20.39 45.70
CA ARG A 270 6.16 -20.35 46.87
C ARG A 270 5.44 -19.86 48.13
N LEU A 271 4.52 -18.90 48.00
CA LEU A 271 3.73 -18.38 49.11
C LEU A 271 2.70 -19.41 49.62
N THR A 272 2.08 -20.19 48.74
CA THR A 272 1.19 -21.30 49.16
C THR A 272 1.96 -22.42 49.86
N HIS A 273 3.12 -22.83 49.35
CA HIS A 273 3.93 -23.85 50.03
C HIS A 273 4.40 -23.42 51.42
N ARG A 274 4.72 -22.12 51.61
CA ARG A 274 5.09 -21.57 52.94
C ARG A 274 3.93 -21.44 53.92
N ARG A 275 2.67 -21.51 53.45
CA ARG A 275 1.48 -21.48 54.31
C ARG A 275 1.02 -22.89 54.72
N GLN A 276 1.50 -23.92 54.03
CA GLN A 276 1.16 -25.32 54.29
C GLN A 276 2.22 -26.07 55.13
N ALA A 277 3.39 -25.45 55.34
CA ALA A 277 4.43 -25.88 56.26
C ALA A 277 4.36 -25.04 57.54
#